data_AF-V6KQJ5-F1
#
_entry.id   AF-V6KQJ5-F1
#
_cell.length_a   1.000
_cell.length_b   1.000
_cell.length_c   1.000
_cell.angle_alpha   90.00
_cell.angle_beta   90.00
_cell.angle_gamma   90.00
#
_symmetry.space_group_name_H-M   'P 1'
#
loop_
_entity.id
_entity.type
_entity.pdbx_description
1 polymer ?
#
loop_
_entity_poly.entity_id
_entity_poly.type
_entity_poly.pdbx_seq_one_letter_code
_entity_poly.pdbx_strand_id
1 'polypeptide(L)'
;MIASAPAPGAPHGLLAKVTKVIGETDSGTAVQTEPATLNALLGDDTAKGAVPVDPSSFAVDKLLPDVKVSWSKAGDVHAGPKGATLPLGSLRLDVSAGIPTAQGAPASASASVHGFVQVAPQVDFAYGGTGTDAPPGSAYLGVSGDWTSGWAVEGRAAAATGTPLRIPFAKLHADPVLQVGPVPVVVNLDLTAYVQISGDGRVTVDVEQHLKGGFKAGGAFGPAKGWTPVSSADMTSTPVHTSVTAAGNLKTALGAEASVGLYGTVGVSADLAPYLRGEASGTVNASSDGAGAKTRGAWGVYGGVDLSGTLRLQLSVFGTPIVQRSIPLGTLNREWKLAGGTLRAG
;
A
#
# COMPACT_ATOMS: atom_id res chain seq x y z
N MET A 1 2.31 6.31 34.20
CA MET A 1 2.09 5.76 32.84
C MET A 1 3.44 5.45 32.23
N ILE A 2 3.51 4.46 31.35
CA ILE A 2 4.67 4.19 30.50
C ILE A 2 4.21 4.39 29.06
N ALA A 3 4.83 5.37 28.40
CA ALA A 3 4.74 5.58 26.96
C ALA A 3 6.18 5.58 26.44
N SER A 4 6.54 4.56 25.66
CA SER A 4 7.91 4.41 25.17
C SER A 4 7.95 4.28 23.66
N ALA A 5 9.00 4.87 23.08
CA ALA A 5 9.45 4.57 21.73
C ALA A 5 9.85 3.08 21.60
N PRO A 6 10.02 2.57 20.36
CA PRO A 6 10.61 1.26 20.11
C PRO A 6 11.91 1.04 20.90
N ALA A 7 12.01 -0.11 21.56
CA ALA A 7 13.18 -0.55 22.32
C ALA A 7 13.27 -2.09 22.29
N PRO A 8 14.42 -2.70 22.62
CA PRO A 8 14.58 -4.16 22.56
C PRO A 8 13.50 -4.97 23.34
N GLY A 9 12.99 -4.45 24.45
CA GLY A 9 11.90 -5.07 25.23
C GLY A 9 10.48 -4.68 24.79
N ALA A 10 10.36 -3.72 23.88
CA ALA A 10 9.11 -3.19 23.33
C ALA A 10 9.34 -2.73 21.88
N PRO A 11 9.52 -3.66 20.93
CA PRO A 11 9.99 -3.34 19.57
C PRO A 11 9.04 -2.44 18.77
N HIS A 12 7.77 -2.38 19.17
CA HIS A 12 6.74 -1.55 18.53
C HIS A 12 6.30 -0.37 19.41
N GLY A 13 7.11 -0.03 20.42
CA GLY A 13 6.73 0.87 21.50
C GLY A 13 5.83 0.19 22.54
N LEU A 14 5.58 0.89 23.64
CA LEU A 14 4.71 0.42 24.72
C LEU A 14 3.85 1.55 25.24
N LEU A 15 2.55 1.30 25.33
CA LEU A 15 1.61 2.11 26.09
C LEU A 15 0.99 1.28 27.20
N ALA A 16 1.38 1.58 28.44
CA ALA A 16 0.93 0.81 29.59
C ALA A 16 0.74 1.70 30.83
N LYS A 17 -0.21 1.29 31.68
CA LYS A 17 -0.39 1.89 33.01
C LYS A 17 0.32 1.02 34.03
N VAL A 18 1.15 1.64 34.87
CA VAL A 18 1.77 0.97 36.02
C VAL A 18 0.72 0.84 37.10
N THR A 19 0.42 -0.39 37.51
CA THR A 19 -0.54 -0.69 38.57
C THR A 19 0.15 -0.93 39.91
N LYS A 20 1.38 -1.43 39.89
CA LYS A 20 2.15 -1.72 41.11
C LYS A 20 3.65 -1.72 40.83
N VAL A 21 4.45 -1.23 41.77
CA VAL A 21 5.90 -1.46 41.79
C VAL A 21 6.17 -2.79 42.53
N ILE A 22 6.82 -3.72 41.85
CA ILE A 22 7.10 -5.08 42.37
C ILE A 22 8.42 -5.09 43.13
N GLY A 23 9.41 -4.31 42.70
CA GLY A 23 10.70 -4.18 43.37
C GLY A 23 11.66 -3.26 42.62
N GLU A 24 12.75 -2.89 43.28
CA GLU A 24 13.86 -2.14 42.69
C GLU A 24 15.14 -2.98 42.75
N THR A 25 15.91 -2.91 41.66
CA THR A 25 17.21 -3.57 41.51
C THR A 25 18.22 -2.56 41.00
N ASP A 26 19.51 -2.86 41.11
CA ASP A 26 20.58 -2.03 40.55
C ASP A 26 20.47 -1.87 39.01
N SER A 27 19.76 -2.78 38.35
CA SER A 27 19.45 -2.74 36.91
C SER A 27 18.16 -1.99 36.55
N GLY A 28 17.36 -1.56 37.54
CA GLY A 28 16.11 -0.81 37.34
C GLY A 28 14.92 -1.29 38.18
N THR A 29 13.76 -0.67 37.96
CA THR A 29 12.50 -0.91 38.69
C THR A 29 11.64 -1.95 37.97
N ALA A 30 11.24 -3.02 38.67
CA ALA A 30 10.26 -3.99 38.19
C ALA A 30 8.84 -3.51 38.53
N VAL A 31 7.96 -3.46 37.54
CA VAL A 31 6.59 -2.98 37.68
C VAL A 31 5.57 -3.96 37.11
N GLN A 32 4.39 -4.01 37.71
CA GLN A 32 3.21 -4.64 37.14
C GLN A 32 2.48 -3.60 36.29
N THR A 33 2.04 -4.02 35.10
CA THR A 33 1.37 -3.14 34.14
C THR A 33 0.05 -3.71 33.66
N GLU A 34 -0.84 -2.81 33.24
CA GLU A 34 -2.06 -3.11 32.49
C GLU A 34 -2.10 -2.29 31.19
N PRO A 35 -2.86 -2.73 30.16
CA PRO A 35 -3.05 -1.94 28.94
C PRO A 35 -3.59 -0.54 29.25
N ALA A 36 -3.07 0.47 28.57
CA ALA A 36 -3.51 1.85 28.71
C ALA A 36 -4.17 2.36 27.42
N THR A 37 -5.03 3.36 27.57
CA THR A 37 -5.65 4.07 26.45
C THR A 37 -4.92 5.39 26.17
N LEU A 38 -5.02 5.87 24.93
CA LEU A 38 -4.36 7.11 24.52
C LEU A 38 -4.93 8.34 25.26
N ASN A 39 -6.23 8.36 25.58
CA ASN A 39 -6.84 9.45 26.36
C ASN A 39 -6.39 9.46 27.83
N ALA A 40 -6.09 8.30 28.43
CA ALA A 40 -5.50 8.25 29.77
C ALA A 40 -4.06 8.80 29.80
N LEU A 41 -3.40 8.84 28.64
CA LEU A 41 -2.05 9.39 28.48
C LEU A 41 -2.05 10.87 28.10
N LEU A 42 -2.88 11.25 27.12
CA LEU A 42 -2.91 12.60 26.53
C LEU A 42 -3.95 13.52 27.19
N GLY A 43 -4.92 12.99 27.94
CA GLY A 43 -5.93 13.81 28.62
C GLY A 43 -6.71 14.73 27.67
N ASP A 44 -6.72 16.02 28.01
CA ASP A 44 -7.31 17.12 27.24
C ASP A 44 -6.36 17.76 26.23
N ASP A 45 -5.16 17.21 26.05
CA ASP A 45 -4.21 17.71 25.05
C ASP A 45 -4.76 17.62 23.63
N THR A 46 -4.17 18.43 22.76
CA THR A 46 -4.43 18.39 21.33
C THR A 46 -3.17 18.11 20.55
N ALA A 47 -3.30 17.32 19.50
CA ALA A 47 -2.22 16.98 18.60
C ALA A 47 -2.71 17.01 17.17
N LYS A 48 -1.87 17.50 16.27
CA LYS A 48 -2.08 17.37 14.83
C LYS A 48 -0.71 17.35 14.15
N GLY A 49 -0.47 16.32 13.35
CA GLY A 49 0.78 16.16 12.64
C GLY A 49 0.65 15.27 11.42
N ALA A 50 1.45 15.58 10.41
CA ALA A 50 1.76 14.67 9.32
C ALA A 50 3.26 14.40 9.41
N VAL A 51 3.64 13.15 9.62
CA VAL A 51 5.05 12.76 9.77
C VAL A 51 5.46 11.94 8.55
N PRO A 52 6.35 12.49 7.70
CA PRO A 52 6.96 11.70 6.64
C PRO A 52 7.72 10.54 7.25
N VAL A 53 7.58 9.36 6.64
CA VAL A 53 8.38 8.21 7.05
C VAL A 53 9.72 8.30 6.33
N ASP A 54 10.83 8.30 7.09
CA ASP A 54 12.17 8.31 6.52
C ASP A 54 12.36 7.02 5.70
N PRO A 55 12.65 7.08 4.38
CA PRO A 55 12.87 5.89 3.57
C PRO A 55 13.96 4.96 4.11
N SER A 56 14.94 5.49 4.85
CA SER A 56 16.01 4.70 5.47
C SER A 56 15.61 3.97 6.74
N SER A 57 14.47 4.30 7.35
CA SER A 57 13.98 3.61 8.56
C SER A 57 13.19 2.34 8.26
N PHE A 58 12.88 2.07 6.99
CA PHE A 58 12.19 0.84 6.60
C PHE A 58 13.09 -0.38 6.73
N ALA A 59 12.67 -1.34 7.57
CA ALA A 59 13.12 -2.71 7.47
C ALA A 59 12.42 -3.35 6.26
N VAL A 60 13.20 -3.90 5.31
CA VAL A 60 12.67 -4.47 4.06
C VAL A 60 12.95 -5.96 3.97
N ASP A 61 11.89 -6.75 4.03
CA ASP A 61 11.91 -8.19 3.79
C ASP A 61 11.64 -8.46 2.30
N LYS A 62 12.66 -8.92 1.59
CA LYS A 62 12.53 -9.33 0.18
C LYS A 62 11.91 -10.72 0.12
N LEU A 63 10.76 -10.84 -0.52
CA LEU A 63 10.07 -12.12 -0.70
C LEU A 63 10.42 -12.79 -2.04
N LEU A 64 11.02 -12.06 -2.96
CA LEU A 64 11.58 -12.56 -4.22
C LEU A 64 13.07 -12.20 -4.33
N PRO A 65 13.89 -13.09 -4.93
CA PRO A 65 15.34 -12.92 -4.98
C PRO A 65 15.78 -11.68 -5.79
N ASP A 66 15.03 -11.32 -6.83
CA ASP A 66 15.38 -10.25 -7.77
C ASP A 66 14.81 -8.88 -7.38
N VAL A 67 14.35 -8.71 -6.14
CA VAL A 67 13.87 -7.42 -5.63
C VAL A 67 15.06 -6.53 -5.28
N LYS A 68 15.14 -5.39 -5.96
CA LYS A 68 16.11 -4.33 -5.67
C LYS A 68 15.40 -3.22 -4.89
N VAL A 69 16.06 -2.78 -3.82
CA VAL A 69 15.55 -1.73 -2.93
C VAL A 69 16.49 -0.55 -3.08
N SER A 70 15.93 0.62 -3.37
CA SER A 70 16.66 1.88 -3.40
C SER A 70 15.85 2.96 -2.71
N TRP A 71 16.52 3.92 -2.10
CA TRP A 71 15.86 5.03 -1.42
C TRP A 71 16.64 6.32 -1.59
N SER A 72 15.93 7.44 -1.49
CA SER A 72 16.53 8.78 -1.50
C SER A 72 16.07 9.55 -0.26
N LYS A 73 17.01 10.18 0.46
CA LYS A 73 16.67 11.00 1.63
C LYS A 73 16.03 12.32 1.19
N ALA A 74 15.07 12.83 1.95
CA ALA A 74 14.66 14.22 1.83
C ALA A 74 15.80 15.14 2.34
N GLY A 75 16.38 15.97 1.46
CA GLY A 75 17.43 16.94 1.79
C GLY A 75 18.06 17.61 0.56
N ASP A 76 18.27 18.93 0.65
CA ASP A 76 18.59 19.90 -0.41
C ASP A 76 19.63 19.48 -1.47
N VAL A 77 19.19 18.79 -2.54
CA VAL A 77 20.02 18.60 -3.74
C VAL A 77 19.32 19.22 -4.95
N HIS A 78 19.82 20.38 -5.37
CA HIS A 78 19.48 20.99 -6.65
C HIS A 78 20.28 20.29 -7.76
N ALA A 79 19.62 19.52 -8.62
CA ALA A 79 20.24 18.92 -9.80
C ALA A 79 19.99 19.77 -11.05
N GLY A 80 21.03 20.50 -11.49
CA GLY A 80 21.13 21.09 -12.83
C GLY A 80 20.47 22.47 -13.03
N PRO A 81 20.94 23.26 -14.03
CA PRO A 81 20.32 24.53 -14.37
C PRO A 81 18.98 24.27 -15.07
N LYS A 82 17.90 24.68 -14.40
CA LYS A 82 16.47 24.54 -14.76
C LYS A 82 15.79 23.23 -14.30
N GLY A 83 15.36 23.23 -13.03
CA GLY A 83 13.97 22.88 -12.69
C GLY A 83 13.54 21.42 -12.74
N ALA A 84 14.45 20.45 -12.66
CA ALA A 84 14.07 19.06 -12.41
C ALA A 84 14.01 18.81 -10.89
N THR A 85 12.80 18.74 -10.33
CA THR A 85 12.55 18.33 -8.94
C THR A 85 12.64 16.80 -8.85
N LEU A 86 13.64 16.27 -8.17
CA LEU A 86 13.63 14.86 -7.75
C LEU A 86 12.68 14.73 -6.55
N PRO A 87 11.76 13.74 -6.50
CA PRO A 87 10.98 13.46 -5.29
C PRO A 87 11.89 12.84 -4.22
N LEU A 88 12.65 13.70 -3.54
CA LEU A 88 13.50 13.35 -2.41
C LEU A 88 12.61 12.88 -1.24
N GLY A 89 13.01 11.83 -0.53
CA GLY A 89 12.20 11.24 0.55
C GLY A 89 11.30 10.09 0.10
N SER A 90 11.67 9.38 -0.96
CA SER A 90 10.91 8.24 -1.49
C SER A 90 11.70 6.94 -1.42
N LEU A 91 10.96 5.86 -1.20
CA LEU A 91 11.42 4.49 -1.23
C LEU A 91 10.97 3.84 -2.53
N ARG A 92 11.91 3.23 -3.25
CA ARG A 92 11.68 2.56 -4.53
C ARG A 92 12.02 1.09 -4.43
N LEU A 93 11.09 0.26 -4.88
CA LEU A 93 11.22 -1.17 -5.01
C LEU A 93 11.15 -1.51 -6.49
N ASP A 94 12.24 -2.02 -7.05
CA ASP A 94 12.26 -2.59 -8.39
C ASP A 94 12.13 -4.11 -8.29
N VAL A 95 11.21 -4.67 -9.05
CA VAL A 95 10.89 -6.10 -9.07
C VAL A 95 11.10 -6.65 -10.46
N SER A 96 11.64 -7.86 -10.51
CA SER A 96 11.63 -8.72 -11.69
C SER A 96 11.26 -10.12 -11.23
N ALA A 97 10.27 -10.75 -11.85
CA ALA A 97 9.80 -12.05 -11.42
C ALA A 97 9.27 -12.87 -12.59
N GLY A 98 9.64 -14.15 -12.63
CA GLY A 98 8.98 -15.12 -13.50
C GLY A 98 7.56 -15.39 -13.01
N ILE A 99 6.60 -15.43 -13.92
CA ILE A 99 5.21 -15.79 -13.64
C ILE A 99 5.07 -17.30 -13.84
N PRO A 100 4.62 -18.06 -12.82
CA PRO A 100 4.39 -19.49 -12.95
C PRO A 100 3.42 -19.80 -14.10
N THR A 101 3.77 -20.78 -14.92
CA THR A 101 2.91 -21.24 -16.02
C THR A 101 1.96 -22.33 -15.56
N ALA A 102 0.78 -22.41 -16.18
CA ALA A 102 -0.23 -23.41 -15.84
C ALA A 102 0.27 -24.83 -16.13
N GLN A 103 -0.17 -25.80 -15.34
CA GLN A 103 0.15 -27.21 -15.54
C GLN A 103 -0.33 -27.66 -16.93
N GLY A 104 0.59 -28.17 -17.77
CA GLY A 104 0.31 -28.57 -19.15
C GLY A 104 0.49 -27.46 -20.21
N ALA A 105 0.97 -26.28 -19.81
CA ALA A 105 1.38 -25.25 -20.77
C ALA A 105 2.58 -25.74 -21.61
N PRO A 106 2.70 -25.32 -22.89
CA PRO A 106 3.87 -25.62 -23.71
C PRO A 106 5.15 -25.19 -23.01
N ALA A 107 6.27 -25.91 -23.19
CA ALA A 107 7.57 -25.54 -22.63
C ALA A 107 8.06 -24.15 -23.09
N SER A 108 7.51 -23.62 -24.19
CA SER A 108 7.76 -22.25 -24.69
C SER A 108 6.90 -21.17 -24.03
N ALA A 109 5.97 -21.54 -23.13
CA ALA A 109 5.21 -20.58 -22.34
C ALA A 109 6.08 -20.14 -21.17
N SER A 110 6.69 -18.97 -21.29
CA SER A 110 7.30 -18.22 -20.19
C SER A 110 6.66 -16.85 -20.16
N ALA A 111 6.43 -16.33 -18.95
CA ALA A 111 6.03 -14.95 -18.74
C ALA A 111 6.84 -14.37 -17.59
N SER A 112 7.16 -13.09 -17.66
CA SER A 112 7.83 -12.34 -16.61
C SER A 112 7.11 -11.02 -16.37
N VAL A 113 7.24 -10.52 -15.15
CA VAL A 113 6.85 -9.17 -14.77
C VAL A 113 8.10 -8.41 -14.36
N HIS A 114 8.23 -7.21 -14.90
CA HIS A 114 9.22 -6.23 -14.49
C HIS A 114 8.47 -5.00 -14.02
N GLY A 115 8.94 -4.34 -12.97
CA GLY A 115 8.27 -3.11 -12.55
C GLY A 115 8.94 -2.44 -11.39
N PHE A 116 8.38 -1.32 -11.00
CA PHE A 116 8.80 -0.58 -9.84
C PHE A 116 7.60 0.06 -9.14
N VAL A 117 7.69 0.13 -7.82
CA VAL A 117 6.83 0.96 -6.98
C VAL A 117 7.71 1.94 -6.24
N GLN A 118 7.36 3.22 -6.32
CA GLN A 118 7.99 4.29 -5.59
C GLN A 118 6.95 4.99 -4.73
N VAL A 119 7.21 5.09 -3.43
CA VAL A 119 6.27 5.67 -2.46
C VAL A 119 6.98 6.65 -1.54
N ALA A 120 6.28 7.70 -1.15
CA ALA A 120 6.69 8.64 -0.10
C ALA A 120 5.58 8.72 0.96
N PRO A 121 5.40 7.67 1.77
CA PRO A 121 4.31 7.62 2.73
C PRO A 121 4.53 8.59 3.89
N GLN A 122 3.43 9.14 4.36
CA GLN A 122 3.32 9.99 5.54
C GLN A 122 2.24 9.40 6.44
N VAL A 123 2.49 9.48 7.75
CA VAL A 123 1.51 9.14 8.77
C VAL A 123 0.81 10.42 9.19
N ASP A 124 -0.50 10.44 9.03
CA ASP A 124 -1.34 11.55 9.47
C ASP A 124 -2.00 11.18 10.82
N PHE A 125 -1.78 12.03 11.82
CA PHE A 125 -2.34 11.85 13.17
C PHE A 125 -3.01 13.14 13.65
N ALA A 126 -4.18 13.01 14.27
CA ALA A 126 -4.77 14.08 15.06
C ALA A 126 -5.47 13.54 16.29
N TYR A 127 -5.45 14.32 17.36
CA TYR A 127 -6.13 14.02 18.61
C TYR A 127 -6.66 15.33 19.20
N GLY A 128 -7.94 15.34 19.59
CA GLY A 128 -8.55 16.42 20.35
C GLY A 128 -9.13 15.84 21.62
N GLY A 129 -8.40 16.01 22.73
CA GLY A 129 -8.79 15.50 24.04
C GLY A 129 -9.95 16.27 24.67
N THR A 130 -10.61 15.61 25.62
CA THR A 130 -11.69 16.17 26.46
C THR A 130 -11.50 15.80 27.93
N GLY A 131 -10.35 15.22 28.28
CA GLY A 131 -10.02 14.74 29.63
C GLY A 131 -9.59 13.27 29.66
N THR A 132 -9.01 12.84 30.78
CA THR A 132 -8.42 11.50 30.97
C THR A 132 -9.45 10.37 31.06
N ASP A 133 -10.66 10.68 31.53
CA ASP A 133 -11.75 9.71 31.75
C ASP A 133 -12.87 9.82 30.70
N ALA A 134 -12.66 10.62 29.65
CA ALA A 134 -13.63 10.84 28.59
C ALA A 134 -13.10 10.35 27.23
N PRO A 135 -13.97 9.86 26.33
CA PRO A 135 -13.60 9.65 24.92
C PRO A 135 -13.17 10.98 24.28
N PRO A 136 -12.19 10.97 23.37
CA PRO A 136 -11.71 12.20 22.75
C PRO A 136 -12.83 12.93 22.00
N GLY A 137 -12.76 14.25 21.94
CA GLY A 137 -13.67 15.07 21.12
C GLY A 137 -13.44 14.88 19.62
N SER A 138 -12.24 14.47 19.22
CA SER A 138 -11.92 14.02 17.85
C SER A 138 -10.64 13.18 17.83
N ALA A 139 -10.53 12.26 16.88
CA ALA A 139 -9.27 11.59 16.59
C ALA A 139 -9.15 11.29 15.09
N TYR A 140 -7.93 11.26 14.58
CA TYR A 140 -7.63 10.87 13.22
C TYR A 140 -6.35 10.04 13.19
N LEU A 141 -6.39 8.93 12.46
CA LEU A 141 -5.22 8.14 12.12
C LEU A 141 -5.34 7.74 10.65
N GLY A 142 -4.29 7.97 9.88
CA GLY A 142 -4.25 7.59 8.48
C GLY A 142 -2.85 7.54 7.92
N VAL A 143 -2.78 7.04 6.70
CA VAL A 143 -1.62 7.09 5.84
C VAL A 143 -1.97 7.90 4.61
N SER A 144 -1.03 8.72 4.14
CA SER A 144 -1.14 9.43 2.88
C SER A 144 0.22 9.45 2.20
N GLY A 145 0.27 9.91 0.96
CA GLY A 145 1.54 10.12 0.29
C GLY A 145 1.43 10.11 -1.22
N ASP A 146 2.53 10.49 -1.84
CA ASP A 146 2.70 10.39 -3.27
C ASP A 146 3.22 9.00 -3.63
N TRP A 147 2.76 8.50 -4.77
CA TRP A 147 3.22 7.26 -5.33
C TRP A 147 3.48 7.40 -6.83
N THR A 148 4.41 6.60 -7.32
CA THR A 148 4.67 6.42 -8.74
C THR A 148 4.96 4.95 -8.96
N SER A 149 4.39 4.36 -10.00
CA SER A 149 4.68 2.99 -10.36
C SER A 149 4.82 2.83 -11.86
N GLY A 150 5.56 1.82 -12.26
CA GLY A 150 5.48 1.33 -13.62
C GLY A 150 5.70 -0.16 -13.67
N TRP A 151 5.07 -0.83 -14.61
CA TRP A 151 5.31 -2.25 -14.83
C TRP A 151 5.17 -2.63 -16.29
N ALA A 152 5.94 -3.65 -16.64
CA ALA A 152 5.90 -4.37 -17.89
C ALA A 152 5.56 -5.83 -17.59
N VAL A 153 4.59 -6.39 -18.30
CA VAL A 153 4.39 -7.84 -18.34
C VAL A 153 4.75 -8.31 -19.73
N GLU A 154 5.68 -9.27 -19.80
CA GLU A 154 6.17 -9.84 -21.03
C GLU A 154 5.91 -11.35 -21.07
N GLY A 155 5.64 -11.85 -22.27
CA GLY A 155 5.59 -13.27 -22.55
C GLY A 155 4.19 -13.86 -22.72
N ARG A 156 4.16 -15.19 -22.89
CA ARG A 156 2.92 -15.93 -23.14
C ARG A 156 2.38 -16.40 -21.80
N ALA A 157 1.53 -15.58 -21.20
CA ALA A 157 0.75 -15.99 -20.05
C ALA A 157 -0.24 -17.09 -20.46
N ALA A 158 0.22 -18.34 -20.46
CA ALA A 158 -0.63 -19.53 -20.51
C ALA A 158 -1.40 -19.74 -19.17
N ALA A 159 -1.43 -18.71 -18.33
CA ALA A 159 -2.05 -18.74 -17.02
C ALA A 159 -3.56 -18.56 -17.21
N ALA A 160 -4.28 -19.67 -17.41
CA ALA A 160 -5.67 -19.73 -17.01
C ALA A 160 -5.66 -19.76 -15.48
N THR A 161 -5.64 -18.59 -14.84
CA THR A 161 -5.48 -18.57 -13.37
C THR A 161 -6.77 -18.97 -12.68
N GLY A 162 -7.94 -18.78 -13.32
CA GLY A 162 -9.29 -19.01 -12.76
C GLY A 162 -9.63 -18.07 -11.59
N THR A 163 -8.69 -17.93 -10.64
CA THR A 163 -8.61 -16.98 -9.54
C THR A 163 -7.41 -16.04 -9.79
N PRO A 164 -7.46 -14.75 -9.43
CA PRO A 164 -6.29 -13.88 -9.53
C PRO A 164 -5.09 -14.41 -8.74
N LEU A 165 -3.93 -14.52 -9.38
CA LEU A 165 -2.66 -14.89 -8.75
C LEU A 165 -2.01 -13.63 -8.17
N ARG A 166 -1.95 -13.52 -6.83
CA ARG A 166 -1.25 -12.45 -6.11
C ARG A 166 0.14 -12.92 -5.67
N ILE A 167 1.18 -12.26 -6.16
CA ILE A 167 2.59 -12.55 -5.91
C ILE A 167 3.17 -11.40 -5.08
N PRO A 168 3.22 -11.52 -3.74
CA PRO A 168 3.89 -10.52 -2.90
C PRO A 168 5.40 -10.61 -3.10
N PHE A 169 6.07 -9.46 -3.27
CA PHE A 169 7.50 -9.42 -3.55
C PHE A 169 8.32 -8.72 -2.47
N ALA A 170 7.71 -7.84 -1.69
CA ALA A 170 8.38 -7.19 -0.56
C ALA A 170 7.40 -6.91 0.58
N LYS A 171 7.89 -7.03 1.80
CA LYS A 171 7.26 -6.45 3.00
C LYS A 171 8.18 -5.40 3.57
N LEU A 172 7.60 -4.32 4.06
CA LEU A 172 8.32 -3.20 4.61
C LEU A 172 7.70 -2.81 5.93
N HIS A 173 8.54 -2.48 6.90
CA HIS A 173 8.10 -2.12 8.24
C HIS A 173 8.85 -0.88 8.72
N ALA A 174 8.15 0.07 9.33
CA ALA A 174 8.73 1.23 9.97
C ALA A 174 7.92 1.63 11.21
N ASP A 175 8.60 2.17 12.23
CA ASP A 175 7.99 2.65 13.47
C ASP A 175 8.19 4.16 13.68
N PRO A 176 7.60 5.04 12.85
CA PRO A 176 7.70 6.49 13.05
C PRO A 176 7.17 6.91 14.43
N VAL A 177 7.91 7.80 15.09
CA VAL A 177 7.55 8.36 16.41
C VAL A 177 7.17 9.82 16.27
N LEU A 178 5.94 10.16 16.64
CA LEU A 178 5.43 11.53 16.71
C LEU A 178 5.54 12.03 18.17
N GLN A 179 6.06 13.23 18.38
CA GLN A 179 6.06 13.84 19.71
C GLN A 179 4.80 14.68 19.91
N VAL A 180 4.00 14.33 20.91
CA VAL A 180 2.86 15.13 21.38
C VAL A 180 3.23 15.69 22.74
N GLY A 181 3.69 16.93 22.78
CA GLY A 181 4.33 17.49 23.98
C GLY A 181 5.53 16.62 24.41
N PRO A 182 5.59 16.14 25.67
CA PRO A 182 6.64 15.22 26.13
C PRO A 182 6.35 13.73 25.82
N VAL A 183 5.21 13.41 25.19
CA VAL A 183 4.74 12.04 25.02
C VAL A 183 5.07 11.52 23.61
N PRO A 184 5.85 10.41 23.48
CA PRO A 184 6.18 9.83 22.19
C PRO A 184 5.07 8.90 21.70
N VAL A 185 4.30 9.31 20.70
CA VAL A 185 3.29 8.50 20.01
C VAL A 185 3.96 7.65 18.93
N VAL A 186 4.01 6.34 19.14
CA VAL A 186 4.61 5.40 18.19
C VAL A 186 3.56 4.92 17.21
N VAL A 187 3.84 5.08 15.92
CA VAL A 187 3.03 4.56 14.84
C VAL A 187 3.76 3.42 14.17
N ASN A 188 3.10 2.29 13.98
CA ASN A 188 3.64 1.15 13.23
C ASN A 188 3.09 1.21 11.81
N LEU A 189 3.96 1.21 10.79
CA LEU A 189 3.60 1.21 9.38
C LEU A 189 4.14 -0.07 8.73
N ASP A 190 3.24 -0.90 8.20
CA ASP A 190 3.60 -2.02 7.33
C ASP A 190 3.15 -1.74 5.89
N LEU A 191 3.97 -2.14 4.92
CA LEU A 191 3.64 -2.11 3.50
C LEU A 191 3.91 -3.47 2.87
N THR A 192 2.93 -4.05 2.18
CA THR A 192 3.12 -5.24 1.35
C THR A 192 2.95 -4.88 -0.11
N ALA A 193 4.03 -4.96 -0.88
CA ALA A 193 4.01 -4.71 -2.31
C ALA A 193 3.86 -6.03 -3.08
N TYR A 194 2.97 -6.05 -4.08
CA TYR A 194 2.60 -7.26 -4.81
C TYR A 194 2.27 -7.01 -6.28
N VAL A 195 2.47 -8.05 -7.11
CA VAL A 195 1.92 -8.12 -8.46
C VAL A 195 0.70 -9.04 -8.43
N GLN A 196 -0.38 -8.66 -9.10
CA GLN A 196 -1.55 -9.52 -9.29
C GLN A 196 -1.82 -9.74 -10.77
N ILE A 197 -2.08 -10.99 -11.15
CA ILE A 197 -2.36 -11.36 -12.54
C ILE A 197 -3.58 -12.25 -12.59
N SER A 198 -4.52 -11.94 -13.47
CA SER A 198 -5.68 -12.80 -13.74
C SER A 198 -5.95 -12.86 -15.23
N GLY A 199 -6.16 -14.06 -15.77
CA GLY A 199 -6.52 -14.21 -17.17
C GLY A 199 -7.03 -15.61 -17.52
N ASP A 200 -7.52 -15.75 -18.74
CA ASP A 200 -8.05 -17.00 -19.31
C ASP A 200 -7.01 -17.82 -20.10
N GLY A 201 -5.74 -17.40 -20.06
CA GLY A 201 -4.58 -18.21 -20.46
C GLY A 201 -4.27 -18.25 -21.97
N ARG A 202 -4.87 -17.37 -22.79
CA ARG A 202 -4.63 -17.36 -24.25
C ARG A 202 -3.91 -16.13 -24.77
N VAL A 203 -3.68 -15.13 -23.93
CA VAL A 203 -3.25 -13.81 -24.37
C VAL A 203 -1.74 -13.66 -24.21
N THR A 204 -1.02 -13.36 -25.30
CA THR A 204 0.30 -12.74 -25.21
C THR A 204 0.07 -11.24 -25.15
N VAL A 205 0.55 -10.65 -24.06
CA VAL A 205 0.42 -9.23 -23.78
C VAL A 205 1.80 -8.68 -23.51
N ASP A 206 2.15 -7.64 -24.25
CA ASP A 206 3.21 -6.70 -23.90
C ASP A 206 2.50 -5.42 -23.49
N VAL A 207 2.61 -5.07 -22.21
CA VAL A 207 1.94 -3.91 -21.62
C VAL A 207 2.96 -3.17 -20.79
N GLU A 208 3.18 -1.91 -21.13
CA GLU A 208 3.98 -0.98 -20.32
C GLU A 208 3.10 0.19 -19.88
N GLN A 209 3.12 0.51 -18.58
CA GLN A 209 2.44 1.68 -18.04
C GLN A 209 3.28 2.37 -16.98
N HIS A 210 3.16 3.69 -16.96
CA HIS A 210 3.64 4.55 -15.88
C HIS A 210 2.47 5.32 -15.27
N LEU A 211 2.36 5.25 -13.95
CA LEU A 211 1.32 5.89 -13.15
C LEU A 211 1.95 6.73 -12.05
N LYS A 212 1.32 7.84 -11.72
CA LYS A 212 1.64 8.63 -10.53
C LYS A 212 0.39 9.27 -9.95
N GLY A 213 0.39 9.52 -8.65
CA GLY A 213 -0.72 10.19 -7.99
C GLY A 213 -0.51 10.32 -6.49
N GLY A 214 -1.50 10.91 -5.83
CA GLY A 214 -1.63 10.95 -4.38
C GLY A 214 -2.65 9.94 -3.87
N PHE A 215 -2.46 9.49 -2.63
CA PHE A 215 -3.47 8.73 -1.92
C PHE A 215 -3.59 9.17 -0.46
N LYS A 216 -4.76 8.90 0.11
CA LYS A 216 -5.04 9.05 1.54
C LYS A 216 -6.01 7.98 1.97
N ALA A 217 -5.71 7.33 3.09
CA ALA A 217 -6.58 6.35 3.69
C ALA A 217 -6.45 6.41 5.22
N GLY A 218 -7.57 6.38 5.93
CA GLY A 218 -7.60 6.59 7.37
C GLY A 218 -8.96 6.38 7.98
N GLY A 219 -9.03 6.62 9.29
CA GLY A 219 -10.24 6.71 10.06
C GLY A 219 -10.31 8.05 10.78
N ALA A 220 -11.50 8.64 10.85
CA ALA A 220 -11.78 9.82 11.66
C ALA A 220 -12.84 9.48 12.72
N PHE A 221 -12.54 9.74 13.98
CA PHE A 221 -13.46 9.62 15.10
C PHE A 221 -14.14 10.96 15.40
N GLY A 222 -15.45 10.91 15.61
CA GLY A 222 -16.21 11.98 16.23
C GLY A 222 -17.27 11.42 17.21
N PRO A 223 -17.58 12.11 18.32
CA PRO A 223 -18.48 11.61 19.37
C PRO A 223 -19.85 11.15 18.86
N ALA A 224 -20.40 11.84 17.86
CA ALA A 224 -21.73 11.55 17.32
C ALA A 224 -21.74 10.40 16.30
N LYS A 225 -20.64 10.18 15.56
CA LYS A 225 -20.59 9.22 14.44
C LYS A 225 -19.70 8.01 14.71
N GLY A 226 -18.93 8.03 15.80
CA GLY A 226 -17.87 7.09 16.04
C GLY A 226 -16.77 7.20 14.98
N TRP A 227 -16.10 6.09 14.69
CA TRP A 227 -15.10 6.01 13.64
C TRP A 227 -15.76 5.94 12.26
N THR A 228 -15.33 6.82 11.37
CA THR A 228 -15.76 6.90 9.98
C THR A 228 -14.56 6.76 9.03
N PRO A 229 -14.73 6.08 7.89
CA PRO A 229 -13.68 5.97 6.89
C PRO A 229 -13.33 7.30 6.24
N VAL A 230 -12.04 7.47 5.91
CA VAL A 230 -11.53 8.53 5.04
C VAL A 230 -10.66 7.86 3.98
N SER A 231 -11.04 7.96 2.71
CA SER A 231 -10.24 7.43 1.60
C SER A 231 -10.36 8.31 0.37
N SER A 232 -9.23 8.66 -0.25
CA SER A 232 -9.18 9.37 -1.53
C SER A 232 -7.94 8.97 -2.32
N ALA A 233 -8.05 8.96 -3.65
CA ALA A 233 -6.90 8.80 -4.54
C ALA A 233 -7.09 9.67 -5.79
N ASP A 234 -5.98 10.26 -6.25
CA ASP A 234 -5.87 10.94 -7.53
C ASP A 234 -4.79 10.24 -8.38
N MET A 235 -4.90 10.34 -9.70
CA MET A 235 -3.96 9.64 -10.58
C MET A 235 -3.83 10.28 -11.97
N THR A 236 -2.62 10.21 -12.51
CA THR A 236 -2.28 10.53 -13.90
C THR A 236 -1.50 9.37 -14.52
N SER A 237 -1.77 9.08 -15.80
CA SER A 237 -1.17 7.97 -16.57
C SER A 237 -0.47 8.49 -17.82
N THR A 238 0.62 7.84 -18.22
CA THR A 238 1.19 8.00 -19.56
C THR A 238 0.37 7.24 -20.61
N PRO A 239 0.56 7.51 -21.92
CA PRO A 239 0.09 6.63 -22.97
C PRO A 239 0.57 5.21 -22.73
N VAL A 240 -0.30 4.23 -22.99
CA VAL A 240 -0.02 2.82 -22.74
C VAL A 240 0.39 2.18 -24.04
N HIS A 241 1.47 1.41 -24.05
CA HIS A 241 1.85 0.54 -25.16
C HIS A 241 1.29 -0.85 -24.89
N THR A 242 0.39 -1.32 -25.75
CA THR A 242 -0.24 -2.64 -25.59
C THR A 242 -0.30 -3.38 -26.90
N SER A 243 0.18 -4.63 -26.91
CA SER A 243 -0.17 -5.57 -27.97
C SER A 243 -0.97 -6.74 -27.40
N VAL A 244 -2.09 -7.06 -28.04
CA VAL A 244 -2.87 -8.27 -27.79
C VAL A 244 -2.87 -9.05 -29.09
N THR A 245 -2.67 -10.38 -29.03
CA THR A 245 -2.53 -11.25 -30.22
C THR A 245 -3.59 -12.35 -30.34
N ALA A 246 -4.40 -12.57 -29.30
CA ALA A 246 -5.37 -13.66 -29.24
C ALA A 246 -6.59 -13.31 -28.38
N ALA A 247 -7.70 -14.00 -28.62
CA ALA A 247 -8.94 -13.82 -27.88
C ALA A 247 -8.75 -14.20 -26.40
N GLY A 248 -9.18 -13.32 -25.50
CA GLY A 248 -9.16 -13.56 -24.08
C GLY A 248 -9.17 -12.28 -23.25
N ASN A 249 -9.07 -12.46 -21.94
CA ASN A 249 -9.00 -11.39 -20.95
C ASN A 249 -7.73 -11.52 -20.10
N LEU A 250 -7.08 -10.39 -19.86
CA LEU A 250 -5.95 -10.30 -18.94
C LEU A 250 -6.13 -9.04 -18.08
N LYS A 251 -5.96 -9.18 -16.75
CA LYS A 251 -5.79 -8.06 -15.83
C LYS A 251 -4.49 -8.23 -15.06
N THR A 252 -3.67 -7.20 -15.04
CA THR A 252 -2.41 -7.13 -14.30
C THR A 252 -2.46 -5.92 -13.37
N ALA A 253 -2.10 -6.08 -12.11
CA ALA A 253 -2.04 -5.00 -11.14
C ALA A 253 -0.72 -5.01 -10.40
N LEU A 254 -0.25 -3.82 -10.01
CA LEU A 254 0.91 -3.64 -9.13
C LEU A 254 0.42 -2.89 -7.91
N GLY A 255 0.15 -3.61 -6.83
CA GLY A 255 -0.52 -3.06 -5.66
C GLY A 255 0.40 -2.93 -4.44
N ALA A 256 -0.06 -2.10 -3.51
CA ALA A 256 0.56 -1.90 -2.23
C ALA A 256 -0.51 -1.86 -1.13
N GLU A 257 -0.38 -2.76 -0.15
CA GLU A 257 -1.24 -2.81 1.02
C GLU A 257 -0.49 -2.18 2.21
N ALA A 258 -0.97 -1.04 2.68
CA ALA A 258 -0.44 -0.33 3.84
C ALA A 258 -1.29 -0.62 5.09
N SER A 259 -0.66 -0.82 6.24
CA SER A 259 -1.35 -0.80 7.53
C SER A 259 -0.65 0.10 8.54
N VAL A 260 -1.43 0.91 9.24
CA VAL A 260 -0.98 1.85 10.25
C VAL A 260 -1.61 1.50 11.60
N GLY A 261 -0.81 1.38 12.65
CA GLY A 261 -1.24 1.13 14.03
C GLY A 261 -0.59 2.07 15.04
N LEU A 262 -1.01 2.01 16.31
CA LEU A 262 -0.43 2.79 17.40
C LEU A 262 0.10 1.86 18.50
N TYR A 263 1.37 1.99 18.90
CA TYR A 263 2.01 1.20 19.98
C TYR A 263 1.75 -0.32 19.90
N GLY A 264 1.83 -0.92 18.71
CA GLY A 264 1.55 -2.34 18.48
C GLY A 264 0.07 -2.73 18.61
N THR A 265 -0.82 -1.75 18.79
CA THR A 265 -2.28 -1.90 18.73
C THR A 265 -2.82 -1.47 17.38
N VAL A 266 -3.89 -2.11 16.96
CA VAL A 266 -4.36 -2.09 15.57
C VAL A 266 -4.94 -0.74 15.15
N GLY A 267 -4.68 -0.34 13.90
CA GLY A 267 -5.28 0.83 13.25
C GLY A 267 -5.84 0.58 11.85
N VAL A 268 -5.51 1.45 10.89
CA VAL A 268 -6.13 1.53 9.57
C VAL A 268 -5.31 0.75 8.55
N SER A 269 -5.92 -0.13 7.75
CA SER A 269 -5.31 -0.69 6.55
C SER A 269 -5.94 -0.13 5.28
N ALA A 270 -5.14 -0.02 4.23
CA ALA A 270 -5.51 0.45 2.91
C ALA A 270 -4.76 -0.35 1.85
N ASP A 271 -5.45 -0.71 0.77
CA ASP A 271 -4.88 -1.41 -0.37
C ASP A 271 -5.12 -0.57 -1.62
N LEU A 272 -4.03 -0.18 -2.27
CA LEU A 272 -4.03 0.57 -3.52
C LEU A 272 -3.46 -0.32 -4.62
N ALA A 273 -4.27 -0.63 -5.63
CA ALA A 273 -3.92 -1.52 -6.72
C ALA A 273 -4.28 -0.88 -8.08
N PRO A 274 -3.39 -0.05 -8.66
CA PRO A 274 -3.49 0.28 -10.07
C PRO A 274 -3.40 -0.99 -10.93
N TYR A 275 -4.18 -1.02 -12.00
CA TYR A 275 -4.26 -2.14 -12.90
C TYR A 275 -4.43 -1.76 -14.37
N LEU A 276 -4.06 -2.69 -15.22
CA LEU A 276 -4.34 -2.70 -16.65
C LEU A 276 -5.17 -3.93 -16.97
N ARG A 277 -6.13 -3.75 -17.86
CA ARG A 277 -7.01 -4.83 -18.32
C ARG A 277 -7.09 -4.80 -19.84
N GLY A 278 -6.72 -5.89 -20.48
CA GLY A 278 -6.90 -6.12 -21.91
C GLY A 278 -7.99 -7.15 -22.15
N GLU A 279 -8.83 -6.90 -23.14
CA GLU A 279 -9.84 -7.85 -23.64
C GLU A 279 -9.81 -7.89 -25.17
N ALA A 280 -9.92 -9.10 -25.74
CA ALA A 280 -10.04 -9.29 -27.17
C ALA A 280 -10.99 -10.44 -27.51
N SER A 281 -11.75 -10.26 -28.60
CA SER A 281 -12.58 -11.27 -29.24
C SER A 281 -12.01 -11.56 -30.64
N GLY A 282 -11.57 -12.80 -30.88
CA GLY A 282 -10.87 -13.19 -32.10
C GLY A 282 -9.35 -13.00 -32.03
N THR A 283 -8.65 -13.36 -33.10
CA THR A 283 -7.22 -13.04 -33.26
C THR A 283 -7.15 -11.58 -33.67
N VAL A 284 -6.64 -10.70 -32.81
CA VAL A 284 -6.38 -9.29 -33.10
C VAL A 284 -4.89 -9.10 -32.99
N ASN A 285 -4.22 -8.43 -33.94
CA ASN A 285 -2.90 -7.85 -33.73
C ASN A 285 -3.07 -6.33 -33.79
N ALA A 286 -3.15 -5.69 -32.62
CA ALA A 286 -3.34 -4.25 -32.52
C ALA A 286 -2.33 -3.66 -31.54
N SER A 287 -1.77 -2.50 -31.91
CA SER A 287 -0.96 -1.67 -31.03
C SER A 287 -1.69 -0.35 -30.77
N SER A 288 -1.49 0.21 -29.58
CA SER A 288 -2.00 1.53 -29.18
C SER A 288 -1.26 2.70 -29.86
N ASP A 289 -0.15 2.44 -30.56
CA ASP A 289 0.62 3.43 -31.34
C ASP A 289 0.04 3.74 -32.72
N GLY A 290 -1.08 3.10 -33.10
CA GLY A 290 -1.75 3.33 -34.38
C GLY A 290 -1.16 2.54 -35.56
N ALA A 291 -0.19 1.64 -35.35
CA ALA A 291 0.20 0.67 -36.36
C ALA A 291 -1.01 -0.23 -36.69
N GLY A 292 -1.56 -0.06 -37.88
CA GLY A 292 -2.89 -0.54 -38.29
C GLY A 292 -3.22 -1.95 -37.82
N ALA A 293 -4.30 -2.07 -37.03
CA ALA A 293 -4.82 -3.34 -36.57
C ALA A 293 -5.17 -4.23 -37.77
N LYS A 294 -4.49 -5.37 -37.89
CA LYS A 294 -4.78 -6.35 -38.94
C LYS A 294 -5.44 -7.56 -38.29
N THR A 295 -6.79 -7.63 -38.32
CA THR A 295 -7.66 -8.84 -38.27
C THR A 295 -9.08 -8.59 -37.71
N ARG A 296 -9.96 -9.59 -37.86
CA ARG A 296 -11.40 -9.64 -37.51
C ARG A 296 -11.62 -9.78 -35.99
N GLY A 297 -12.34 -8.85 -35.36
CA GLY A 297 -12.60 -8.92 -33.92
C GLY A 297 -12.88 -7.58 -33.25
N ALA A 298 -13.20 -7.61 -31.96
CA ALA A 298 -13.28 -6.44 -31.09
C ALA A 298 -12.23 -6.54 -29.99
N TRP A 299 -11.56 -5.43 -29.68
CA TRP A 299 -10.57 -5.37 -28.61
C TRP A 299 -10.69 -4.08 -27.81
N GLY A 300 -10.24 -4.15 -26.56
CA GLY A 300 -10.22 -3.03 -25.63
C GLY A 300 -9.07 -3.16 -24.64
N VAL A 301 -8.48 -2.02 -24.31
CA VAL A 301 -7.49 -1.89 -23.25
C VAL A 301 -7.98 -0.82 -22.29
N TYR A 302 -7.91 -1.13 -21.01
CA TYR A 302 -8.46 -0.36 -19.91
C TYR A 302 -7.38 -0.17 -18.86
N GLY A 303 -7.31 1.05 -18.33
CA GLY A 303 -6.53 1.36 -17.14
C GLY A 303 -7.50 1.57 -16.01
N GLY A 304 -7.12 1.16 -14.80
CA GLY A 304 -7.94 1.41 -13.64
C GLY A 304 -7.15 1.43 -12.34
N VAL A 305 -7.84 1.79 -11.27
CA VAL A 305 -7.34 1.74 -9.91
C VAL A 305 -8.41 1.14 -9.01
N ASP A 306 -8.01 0.16 -8.21
CA ASP A 306 -8.77 -0.36 -7.10
C ASP A 306 -8.16 0.22 -5.81
N LEU A 307 -8.94 0.94 -5.03
CA LEU A 307 -8.57 1.38 -3.68
C LEU A 307 -9.58 0.79 -2.70
N SER A 308 -9.10 0.07 -1.70
CA SER A 308 -9.94 -0.43 -0.61
C SER A 308 -9.29 -0.11 0.73
N GLY A 309 -10.07 -0.13 1.80
CA GLY A 309 -9.52 0.02 3.14
C GLY A 309 -10.31 -0.75 4.16
N THR A 310 -9.69 -1.02 5.30
CA THR A 310 -10.34 -1.61 6.48
C THR A 310 -9.81 -0.93 7.72
N LEU A 311 -10.70 -0.35 8.54
CA LEU A 311 -10.34 0.00 9.90
C LEU A 311 -10.44 -1.27 10.72
N ARG A 312 -9.32 -1.68 11.28
CA ARG A 312 -9.31 -2.76 12.25
C ARG A 312 -9.26 -2.12 13.63
N LEU A 313 -10.12 -2.59 14.53
CA LEU A 313 -10.14 -2.23 15.93
C LEU A 313 -9.78 -3.50 16.68
N GLN A 314 -8.65 -3.50 17.37
CA GLN A 314 -8.22 -4.66 18.15
C GLN A 314 -7.79 -4.24 19.55
N LEU A 315 -8.30 -4.97 20.56
CA LEU A 315 -7.79 -4.91 21.92
C LEU A 315 -6.77 -6.04 22.09
N SER A 316 -5.51 -5.67 22.31
CA SER A 316 -4.42 -6.62 22.56
C SER A 316 -3.98 -6.54 24.02
N VAL A 317 -3.74 -7.69 24.65
CA VAL A 317 -3.11 -7.79 25.97
C VAL A 317 -1.82 -8.59 25.80
N PHE A 318 -0.67 -7.99 26.14
CA PHE A 318 0.66 -8.60 25.96
C PHE A 318 0.89 -9.18 24.55
N GLY A 319 0.49 -8.44 23.51
CA GLY A 319 0.64 -8.87 22.12
C GLY A 319 -0.36 -9.93 21.64
N THR A 320 -1.29 -10.39 22.49
CA THR A 320 -2.33 -11.36 22.12
C THR A 320 -3.67 -10.65 21.84
N PRO A 321 -4.26 -10.77 20.64
CA PRO A 321 -5.59 -10.22 20.32
C PRO A 321 -6.68 -10.88 21.18
N ILE A 322 -7.51 -10.10 21.88
CA ILE A 322 -8.69 -10.63 22.62
C ILE A 322 -10.00 -10.28 21.92
N VAL A 323 -10.09 -9.11 21.28
CA VAL A 323 -11.27 -8.69 20.51
C VAL A 323 -10.81 -8.02 19.23
N GLN A 324 -11.33 -8.45 18.08
CA GLN A 324 -11.07 -7.85 16.78
C GLN A 324 -12.39 -7.49 16.08
N ARG A 325 -12.52 -6.23 15.64
CA ARG A 325 -13.61 -5.74 14.81
C ARG A 325 -13.03 -5.14 13.55
N SER A 326 -13.49 -5.57 12.38
CA SER A 326 -13.07 -5.04 11.09
C SER A 326 -14.22 -4.26 10.47
N ILE A 327 -13.98 -2.98 10.15
CA ILE A 327 -14.94 -2.09 9.51
C ILE A 327 -14.39 -1.76 8.12
N PRO A 328 -15.01 -2.27 7.03
CA PRO A 328 -14.56 -1.92 5.69
C PRO A 328 -14.74 -0.41 5.47
N LEU A 329 -13.71 0.23 4.90
CA LEU A 329 -13.70 1.67 4.64
C LEU A 329 -14.34 2.04 3.30
N GLY A 330 -14.93 1.05 2.63
CA GLY A 330 -15.42 1.16 1.27
C GLY A 330 -14.36 0.73 0.25
N THR A 331 -14.81 0.66 -1.00
CA THR A 331 -13.97 0.36 -2.16
C THR A 331 -14.25 1.39 -3.23
N LEU A 332 -13.19 1.97 -3.79
CA LEU A 332 -13.23 2.79 -4.98
C LEU A 332 -12.66 1.96 -6.13
N ASN A 333 -13.48 1.67 -7.13
CA ASN A 333 -13.03 1.16 -8.42
C ASN A 333 -13.24 2.27 -9.45
N ARG A 334 -12.16 2.64 -10.15
CA ARG A 334 -12.25 3.57 -11.27
C ARG A 334 -11.53 2.97 -12.46
N GLU A 335 -12.23 2.80 -13.57
CA GLU A 335 -11.70 2.27 -14.83
C GLU A 335 -11.97 3.25 -15.96
N TRP A 336 -11.04 3.34 -16.92
CA TRP A 336 -11.21 4.11 -18.15
C TRP A 336 -10.61 3.36 -19.33
N LYS A 337 -11.22 3.53 -20.50
CA LYS A 337 -10.73 2.96 -21.74
C LYS A 337 -9.49 3.74 -22.22
N LEU A 338 -8.40 3.01 -22.45
CA LEU A 338 -7.14 3.54 -22.98
C LEU A 338 -7.09 3.45 -24.50
N ALA A 339 -7.51 2.30 -25.05
CA ALA A 339 -7.55 2.04 -26.48
C ALA A 339 -8.58 0.96 -26.81
N GLY A 340 -8.96 0.86 -28.09
CA GLY A 340 -9.80 -0.24 -28.57
C GLY A 340 -10.35 -0.02 -29.96
N GLY A 341 -10.85 -1.08 -30.57
CA GLY A 341 -11.39 -1.04 -31.92
C GLY A 341 -12.25 -2.25 -32.27
N THR A 342 -13.02 -2.11 -33.34
CA THR A 342 -13.84 -3.19 -33.90
C THR A 342 -13.56 -3.30 -35.40
N LEU A 343 -13.14 -4.48 -35.85
CA LEU A 343 -12.97 -4.79 -37.27
C LEU A 343 -14.02 -5.81 -37.68
N ARG A 344 -15.01 -5.34 -38.47
CA ARG A 344 -16.01 -6.20 -39.11
C ARG A 344 -15.40 -6.85 -40.35
N ALA A 345 -15.76 -8.10 -40.60
CA ALA A 345 -15.44 -8.71 -41.89
C ALA A 345 -16.22 -8.01 -43.00
N GLY A 346 -15.51 -7.57 -44.02
CA GLY A 346 -16.08 -7.30 -45.34
C GLY A 346 -16.40 -8.60 -46.05
#